data_AF-A0A927SZT2-F1
#
_entry.id   AF-A0A927SZT2-F1
#
_cell.length_a   1.000
_cell.length_b   1.000
_cell.length_c   1.000
_cell.angle_alpha   90.00
_cell.angle_beta   90.00
_cell.angle_gamma   90.00
#
_symmetry.space_group_name_H-M   'P 1'
#
loop_
_entity.id
_entity.type
_entity.pdbx_description
1 polymer ?
#
loop_
_entity_poly.entity_id
_entity_poly.type
_entity_poly.pdbx_seq_one_letter_code
_entity_poly.pdbx_strand_id
1 'polypeptide(L)'
;MFQNIADDVKQEEYEDVKELNKKSKIKRLFSIQNIILYAISFMLSMVSFGTELAPFGLAIFVATCSNKIPSGIVFIAAGIGTFIKFGLGGLLMYILTVLVFIALVLIFRPKYEYTQRNEKQKLGKYILLSTLIVHIVKMFFTMFLVYDLLTAIMFSVTTYIFYKIFSNSIIIIKEFGIKQAFSIEEVMGAALMLSIAFSSLKDLTVFSLSITNILSIMLVLFLGWKNGMLVGGTAGITIGMVLGIITSSSPILVAAYAFSRNGCWNIK
;
A
#
# COMPACT_ATOMS: atom_id res chain seq x y z
N MET A 1 -9.53 54.51 -19.35
CA MET A 1 -10.16 53.42 -20.14
C MET A 1 -9.20 52.27 -20.47
N PHE A 2 -7.90 52.52 -20.71
CA PHE A 2 -6.91 51.48 -21.03
C PHE A 2 -6.40 50.62 -19.86
N GLN A 3 -6.52 51.09 -18.61
CA GLN A 3 -6.14 50.28 -17.42
C GLN A 3 -7.11 49.11 -17.17
N ASN A 4 -8.40 49.28 -17.49
CA ASN A 4 -9.41 48.23 -17.28
C ASN A 4 -9.22 47.04 -18.24
N ILE A 5 -8.79 47.32 -19.48
CA ILE A 5 -8.51 46.30 -20.49
C ILE A 5 -7.22 45.54 -20.14
N ALA A 6 -6.23 46.22 -19.56
CA ALA A 6 -4.97 45.58 -19.17
C ALA A 6 -5.09 44.66 -17.94
N ASP A 7 -6.06 44.92 -17.06
CA ASP A 7 -6.34 44.06 -15.90
C ASP A 7 -7.21 42.85 -16.25
N ASP A 8 -8.18 42.99 -17.18
CA ASP A 8 -8.96 41.85 -17.70
C ASP A 8 -8.07 40.85 -18.46
N VAL A 9 -7.16 41.32 -19.32
CA VAL A 9 -6.24 40.45 -20.08
C VAL A 9 -5.29 39.70 -19.15
N LYS A 10 -4.84 40.32 -18.06
CA LYS A 10 -4.02 39.64 -17.05
C LYS A 10 -4.83 38.60 -16.28
N GLN A 11 -6.07 38.90 -15.89
CA GLN A 11 -6.93 37.95 -15.18
C GLN A 11 -7.28 36.73 -16.04
N GLU A 12 -7.58 36.93 -17.32
CA GLU A 12 -7.80 35.83 -18.28
C GLU A 12 -6.53 34.97 -18.42
N GLU A 13 -5.34 35.58 -18.56
CA GLU A 13 -4.06 34.86 -18.66
C GLU A 13 -3.71 34.09 -17.36
N TYR A 14 -4.04 34.65 -16.18
CA TYR A 14 -3.90 33.95 -14.89
C TYR A 14 -4.88 32.79 -14.73
N GLU A 15 -6.13 32.93 -15.17
CA GLU A 15 -7.12 31.85 -15.14
C GLU A 15 -6.79 30.76 -16.14
N ASP A 16 -6.33 31.09 -17.35
CA ASP A 16 -5.92 30.10 -18.37
C ASP A 16 -4.67 29.32 -17.92
N VAL A 17 -3.69 29.98 -17.30
CA VAL A 17 -2.52 29.30 -16.70
C VAL A 17 -2.96 28.41 -15.52
N LYS A 18 -3.93 28.83 -14.70
CA LYS A 18 -4.50 27.99 -13.63
C LYS A 18 -5.27 26.80 -14.16
N GLU A 19 -6.08 26.99 -15.21
CA GLU A 19 -6.84 25.96 -15.92
C GLU A 19 -5.93 24.96 -16.59
N LEU A 20 -4.89 25.40 -17.30
CA LEU A 20 -3.86 24.55 -17.91
C LEU A 20 -3.07 23.77 -16.85
N ASN A 21 -2.76 24.38 -15.71
CA ASN A 21 -2.07 23.73 -14.59
C ASN A 21 -3.00 22.77 -13.80
N LYS A 22 -4.31 23.03 -13.79
CA LYS A 22 -5.34 22.13 -13.24
C LYS A 22 -5.58 20.95 -14.19
N LYS A 23 -5.71 21.18 -15.50
CA LYS A 23 -5.79 20.15 -16.55
C LYS A 23 -4.52 19.28 -16.60
N SER A 24 -3.33 19.86 -16.39
CA SER A 24 -2.07 19.10 -16.32
C SER A 24 -1.94 18.30 -15.01
N LYS A 25 -2.39 18.84 -13.87
CA LYS A 25 -2.52 18.08 -12.60
C LYS A 25 -3.54 16.94 -12.71
N ILE A 26 -4.66 17.13 -13.42
CA ILE A 26 -5.67 16.09 -13.66
C ILE A 26 -5.12 15.02 -14.61
N LYS A 27 -4.44 15.38 -15.70
CA LYS A 27 -3.74 14.38 -16.54
C LYS A 27 -2.71 13.58 -15.76
N ARG A 28 -2.00 14.21 -14.81
CA ARG A 28 -1.09 13.50 -13.89
C ARG A 28 -1.81 12.54 -12.95
N LEU A 29 -3.04 12.82 -12.51
CA LEU A 29 -3.86 11.90 -11.69
C LEU A 29 -4.22 10.59 -12.42
N PHE A 30 -4.38 10.65 -13.75
CA PHE A 30 -4.74 9.52 -14.61
C PHE A 30 -3.55 8.92 -15.38
N SER A 31 -2.32 9.15 -14.95
CA SER A 31 -1.17 8.39 -15.47
C SER A 31 -1.40 6.89 -15.27
N ILE A 32 -0.94 6.08 -16.23
CA ILE A 32 -1.08 4.60 -16.17
C ILE A 32 -0.49 4.03 -14.88
N GLN A 33 0.58 4.64 -14.37
CA GLN A 33 1.23 4.30 -13.10
C GLN A 33 0.29 4.51 -11.90
N ASN A 34 -0.49 5.59 -11.91
CA ASN A 34 -1.44 5.89 -10.85
C ASN A 34 -2.67 4.97 -10.92
N ILE A 35 -3.12 4.61 -12.12
CA ILE A 35 -4.21 3.63 -12.30
C ILE A 35 -3.80 2.27 -11.70
N ILE A 36 -2.58 1.81 -11.99
CA ILE A 36 -2.03 0.58 -11.41
C ILE A 36 -1.98 0.69 -9.88
N LEU A 37 -1.53 1.83 -9.35
CA LEU A 37 -1.48 2.07 -7.91
C LEU A 37 -2.87 2.04 -7.25
N TYR A 38 -3.91 2.58 -7.92
CA TYR A 38 -5.28 2.53 -7.42
C TYR A 38 -5.82 1.10 -7.38
N ALA A 39 -5.57 0.31 -8.43
CA ALA A 39 -5.94 -1.10 -8.47
C ALA A 39 -5.26 -1.90 -7.35
N ILE A 40 -3.95 -1.70 -7.15
CA ILE A 40 -3.20 -2.36 -6.07
C ILE A 40 -3.74 -1.93 -4.71
N SER A 41 -4.00 -0.63 -4.50
CA SER A 41 -4.56 -0.13 -3.24
C SER A 41 -5.92 -0.76 -2.91
N PHE A 42 -6.78 -0.90 -3.92
CA PHE A 42 -8.06 -1.57 -3.79
C PHE A 42 -7.88 -3.04 -3.37
N MET A 43 -7.03 -3.80 -4.08
CA MET A 43 -6.77 -5.20 -3.75
C MET A 43 -6.17 -5.37 -2.35
N LEU A 44 -5.19 -4.54 -1.97
CA LEU A 44 -4.58 -4.55 -0.64
C LEU A 44 -5.61 -4.31 0.47
N SER A 45 -6.56 -3.40 0.24
CA SER A 45 -7.61 -3.09 1.24
C SER A 45 -8.61 -4.22 1.48
N MET A 46 -8.69 -5.21 0.57
CA MET A 46 -9.52 -6.40 0.75
C MET A 46 -8.86 -7.50 1.59
N VAL A 47 -7.60 -7.31 1.99
CA VAL A 47 -6.83 -8.33 2.70
C VAL A 47 -6.75 -7.99 4.20
N SER A 48 -6.91 -9.00 5.05
CA SER A 48 -6.65 -8.91 6.49
C SER A 48 -6.12 -10.22 7.05
N PHE A 49 -5.63 -10.16 8.29
CA PHE A 49 -5.15 -11.30 9.06
C PHE A 49 -6.28 -11.95 9.89
N GLY A 50 -7.49 -12.04 9.36
CA GLY A 50 -8.65 -12.61 10.07
C GLY A 50 -9.28 -11.69 11.13
N THR A 51 -8.82 -10.44 11.24
CA THR A 51 -9.44 -9.38 12.06
C THR A 51 -10.44 -8.56 11.25
N GLU A 52 -11.34 -7.84 11.93
CA GLU A 52 -12.37 -6.94 11.36
C GLU A 52 -11.81 -5.73 10.55
N LEU A 53 -10.50 -5.62 10.44
CA LEU A 53 -9.83 -4.43 9.90
C LEU A 53 -8.77 -4.80 8.87
N ALA A 54 -8.61 -3.93 7.88
CA ALA A 54 -7.65 -4.04 6.79
C ALA A 54 -6.38 -3.21 7.07
N PRO A 55 -5.32 -3.79 7.68
CA PRO A 55 -4.11 -3.04 7.99
C PRO A 55 -3.39 -2.56 6.72
N PHE A 56 -3.46 -3.36 5.65
CA PHE A 56 -2.79 -3.06 4.38
C PHE A 56 -3.40 -1.86 3.65
N GLY A 57 -4.73 -1.71 3.71
CA GLY A 57 -5.44 -0.57 3.13
C GLY A 57 -5.05 0.77 3.79
N LEU A 58 -4.85 0.77 5.11
CA LEU A 58 -4.33 1.93 5.83
C LEU A 58 -2.86 2.18 5.51
N ALA A 59 -2.04 1.12 5.50
CA ALA A 59 -0.62 1.20 5.21
C ALA A 59 -0.34 1.82 3.82
N ILE A 60 -1.06 1.37 2.78
CA ILE A 60 -0.86 1.90 1.41
C ILE A 60 -1.32 3.36 1.30
N PHE A 61 -2.45 3.72 1.91
CA PHE A 61 -2.92 5.11 1.94
C PHE A 61 -1.86 6.04 2.56
N VAL A 62 -1.32 5.70 3.72
CA VAL A 62 -0.31 6.53 4.38
C VAL A 62 1.02 6.53 3.62
N ALA A 63 1.40 5.41 2.99
CA ALA A 63 2.59 5.32 2.15
C ALA A 63 2.49 6.25 0.91
N THR A 64 1.30 6.41 0.33
CA THR A 64 1.08 7.37 -0.77
C THR A 64 1.13 8.82 -0.30
N CYS A 65 0.58 9.12 0.89
CA CYS A 65 0.70 10.43 1.53
C CYS A 65 2.17 10.79 1.77
N SER A 66 2.96 9.84 2.31
CA SER A 66 4.38 10.03 2.59
C SER A 66 5.20 10.34 1.34
N ASN A 67 4.84 9.74 0.20
CA ASN A 67 5.50 9.93 -1.09
C ASN A 67 5.03 11.18 -1.88
N LYS A 68 4.16 12.02 -1.29
CA LYS A 68 3.52 13.18 -1.94
C LYS A 68 2.80 12.81 -3.24
N ILE A 69 2.22 11.61 -3.28
CA ILE A 69 1.35 11.17 -4.37
C ILE A 69 -0.06 11.66 -4.04
N PRO A 70 -0.86 12.09 -5.04
CA PRO A 70 -2.27 12.41 -4.81
C PRO A 70 -3.00 11.22 -4.18
N SER A 71 -3.27 11.32 -2.87
CA SER A 71 -3.76 10.22 -2.04
C SER A 71 -5.29 10.13 -1.97
N GLY A 72 -6.01 11.13 -2.52
CA GLY A 72 -7.48 11.16 -2.48
C GLY A 72 -8.14 9.97 -3.18
N ILE A 73 -7.65 9.59 -4.37
CA ILE A 73 -8.20 8.44 -5.12
C ILE A 73 -7.81 7.13 -4.43
N VAL A 74 -6.61 7.04 -3.87
CA VAL A 74 -6.12 5.87 -3.10
C VAL A 74 -7.01 5.64 -1.87
N PHE A 75 -7.39 6.71 -1.17
CA PHE A 75 -8.34 6.66 -0.05
C PHE A 75 -9.70 6.09 -0.46
N ILE A 76 -10.26 6.60 -1.57
CA ILE A 76 -11.56 6.12 -2.07
C ILE A 76 -11.45 4.66 -2.49
N ALA A 77 -10.42 4.28 -3.25
CA ALA A 77 -10.20 2.90 -3.68
C ALA A 77 -10.04 1.94 -2.49
N ALA A 78 -9.23 2.30 -1.50
CA ALA A 78 -9.06 1.50 -0.29
C ALA A 78 -10.36 1.45 0.56
N GLY A 79 -11.13 2.54 0.61
CA GLY A 79 -12.42 2.58 1.29
C GLY A 79 -13.44 1.62 0.65
N ILE A 80 -13.53 1.61 -0.68
CA ILE A 80 -14.43 0.70 -1.41
C ILE A 80 -14.01 -0.77 -1.18
N GLY A 81 -12.72 -1.09 -1.28
CA GLY A 81 -12.27 -2.47 -1.04
C GLY A 81 -12.48 -2.92 0.40
N THR A 82 -12.26 -2.02 1.38
CA THR A 82 -12.59 -2.28 2.79
C THR A 82 -14.08 -2.52 3.00
N PHE A 83 -14.94 -1.74 2.35
CA PHE A 83 -16.40 -1.90 2.43
C PHE A 83 -16.85 -3.26 1.88
N ILE A 84 -16.31 -3.69 0.74
CA ILE A 84 -16.68 -4.97 0.12
C ILE A 84 -16.32 -6.16 1.04
N LYS A 85 -15.16 -6.12 1.71
CA LYS A 85 -14.71 -7.27 2.52
C LYS A 85 -15.18 -7.23 3.98
N PHE A 86 -15.19 -6.06 4.61
CA PHE A 86 -15.44 -5.89 6.05
C PHE A 86 -16.77 -5.20 6.36
N GLY A 87 -17.52 -4.80 5.34
CA GLY A 87 -18.81 -4.12 5.49
C GLY A 87 -18.70 -2.73 6.10
N LEU A 88 -19.83 -2.26 6.65
CA LEU A 88 -19.95 -0.90 7.19
C LEU A 88 -19.07 -0.67 8.42
N GLY A 89 -18.92 -1.68 9.29
CA GLY A 89 -18.09 -1.60 10.50
C GLY A 89 -16.61 -1.37 10.17
N GLY A 90 -16.07 -2.14 9.23
CA GLY A 90 -14.67 -1.98 8.78
C GLY A 90 -14.43 -0.65 8.08
N LEU A 91 -15.38 -0.19 7.24
CA LEU A 91 -15.28 1.12 6.59
C LEU A 91 -15.30 2.26 7.61
N LEU A 92 -16.17 2.19 8.62
CA LEU A 92 -16.28 3.24 9.63
C LEU A 92 -14.99 3.38 10.43
N MET A 93 -14.40 2.25 10.83
CA MET A 93 -13.11 2.22 11.52
C MET A 93 -11.96 2.70 10.62
N TYR A 94 -11.99 2.37 9.33
CA TYR A 94 -11.02 2.88 8.36
C TYR A 94 -11.08 4.41 8.25
N ILE A 95 -12.27 4.98 8.04
CA ILE A 95 -12.48 6.43 7.95
C ILE A 95 -12.06 7.12 9.24
N LEU A 96 -12.47 6.58 10.40
CA LEU A 96 -12.10 7.14 11.71
C LEU A 96 -10.58 7.15 11.90
N THR A 97 -9.89 6.06 11.53
CA THR A 97 -8.43 5.97 11.62
C THR A 97 -7.73 6.96 10.71
N VAL A 98 -8.21 7.14 9.48
CA VAL A 98 -7.68 8.13 8.54
C VAL A 98 -7.91 9.55 9.06
N LEU A 99 -9.08 9.83 9.65
CA LEU A 99 -9.39 11.15 10.21
C LEU A 99 -8.48 11.50 11.40
N VAL A 100 -8.30 10.56 12.34
CA VAL A 100 -7.36 10.72 13.46
C VAL A 100 -5.92 10.89 12.96
N PHE A 101 -5.52 10.12 11.93
CA PHE A 101 -4.22 10.26 11.30
C PHE A 101 -4.01 11.66 10.71
N ILE A 102 -4.97 12.17 9.94
CA ILE A 102 -4.90 13.53 9.36
C ILE A 102 -4.82 14.58 10.47
N ALA A 103 -5.65 14.47 11.51
CA ALA A 103 -5.62 15.38 12.66
C ALA A 103 -4.24 15.41 13.34
N LEU A 104 -3.65 14.25 13.61
CA LEU A 104 -2.32 14.14 14.21
C LEU A 104 -1.24 14.76 13.33
N VAL A 105 -1.29 14.55 12.02
CA VAL A 105 -0.33 15.14 11.06
C VAL A 105 -0.47 16.66 10.96
N LEU A 106 -1.69 17.19 11.10
CA LEU A 106 -1.96 18.63 11.11
C LEU A 106 -1.45 19.31 12.39
N ILE A 107 -1.70 18.69 13.56
CA ILE A 107 -1.26 19.21 14.87
C ILE A 107 0.27 19.17 14.96
N PHE A 108 0.85 18.02 14.67
CA PHE A 108 2.27 17.76 14.81
C PHE A 108 2.89 17.67 13.41
N ARG A 109 3.19 18.84 12.83
CA ARG A 109 3.72 18.92 11.45
C ARG A 109 4.90 17.94 11.26
N PRO A 110 4.84 17.02 10.28
CA PRO A 110 5.86 16.00 10.09
C PRO A 110 7.16 16.64 9.63
N LYS A 111 8.29 16.16 10.16
CA LYS A 111 9.62 16.58 9.70
C LYS A 111 9.81 16.08 8.25
N TYR A 112 10.12 17.01 7.35
CA TYR A 112 10.55 16.70 5.99
C TYR A 112 12.01 16.26 6.01
N GLU A 113 12.33 15.17 5.33
CA GLU A 113 13.71 14.76 5.12
C GLU A 113 14.11 15.11 3.68
N TYR A 114 15.09 16.01 3.53
CA TYR A 114 15.66 16.40 2.24
C TYR A 114 17.01 15.73 2.09
N THR A 115 17.04 14.44 1.71
CA THR A 115 18.23 13.80 1.11
C THR A 115 17.88 12.37 0.66
N GLN A 116 17.81 12.13 -0.64
CA GLN A 116 18.00 10.83 -1.33
C GLN A 116 17.27 9.57 -0.80
N ARG A 117 16.34 9.68 0.15
CA ARG A 117 15.54 8.57 0.69
C ARG A 117 14.14 8.57 0.12
N ASN A 118 13.62 7.37 -0.04
CA ASN A 118 12.33 7.06 -0.63
C ASN A 118 11.14 7.66 0.13
N GLU A 119 11.21 7.74 1.46
CA GLU A 119 10.19 8.35 2.31
C GLU A 119 10.38 9.88 2.40
N LYS A 120 9.47 10.68 1.83
CA LYS A 120 9.59 12.17 1.84
C LYS A 120 9.05 12.81 3.12
N GLN A 121 8.19 12.11 3.86
CA GLN A 121 7.67 12.55 5.16
C GLN A 121 7.63 11.37 6.13
N LYS A 122 8.18 11.54 7.34
CA LYS A 122 8.15 10.49 8.37
C LYS A 122 6.76 10.36 9.00
N LEU A 123 5.85 9.64 8.32
CA LEU A 123 4.48 9.45 8.78
C LEU A 123 4.29 8.20 9.68
N GLY A 124 5.35 7.42 9.86
CA GLY A 124 5.29 6.13 10.58
C GLY A 124 4.84 6.23 12.05
N LYS A 125 5.31 7.21 12.81
CA LYS A 125 4.88 7.39 14.22
C LYS A 125 3.39 7.75 14.31
N TYR A 126 2.90 8.48 13.32
CA TYR A 126 1.53 8.98 13.29
C TYR A 126 0.52 7.88 12.97
N ILE A 127 0.83 6.97 12.04
CA ILE A 127 -0.04 5.82 11.74
C ILE A 127 -0.08 4.82 12.90
N LEU A 128 1.05 4.61 13.58
CA LEU A 128 1.09 3.77 14.78
C LEU A 128 0.22 4.38 15.88
N LEU A 129 0.39 5.68 16.16
CA LEU A 129 -0.40 6.36 17.18
C LEU A 129 -1.89 6.44 16.81
N SER A 130 -2.23 6.73 15.55
CA SER A 130 -3.63 6.84 15.11
C SER A 130 -4.37 5.51 15.22
N THR A 131 -3.72 4.41 14.81
CA THR A 131 -4.32 3.07 14.92
C THR A 131 -4.53 2.66 16.37
N LEU A 132 -3.58 2.92 17.27
CA LEU A 132 -3.75 2.65 18.71
C LEU A 132 -4.87 3.49 19.33
N ILE A 133 -4.91 4.80 19.07
CA ILE A 133 -5.94 5.69 19.62
C ILE A 133 -7.33 5.21 19.23
N VAL A 134 -7.55 4.89 17.95
CA VAL A 134 -8.87 4.45 17.47
C VAL A 134 -9.30 3.14 18.14
N HIS A 135 -8.38 2.20 18.35
CA HIS A 135 -8.72 0.93 19.03
C HIS A 135 -8.98 1.12 20.52
N ILE A 136 -8.20 1.97 21.20
CA ILE A 136 -8.44 2.32 22.61
C ILE A 136 -9.83 2.96 22.74
N VAL A 137 -10.18 3.89 21.86
CA VAL A 137 -11.51 4.52 21.86
C VAL A 137 -12.61 3.47 21.61
N LYS A 138 -12.41 2.53 20.67
CA LYS A 138 -13.36 1.41 20.46
C LYS A 138 -13.57 0.62 21.75
N MET A 139 -12.49 0.29 22.47
CA MET A 139 -12.56 -0.46 23.73
C MET A 139 -13.24 0.29 24.87
N PHE A 140 -13.26 1.62 24.87
CA PHE A 140 -14.01 2.38 25.86
C PHE A 140 -15.53 2.26 25.69
N PHE A 141 -16.00 2.04 24.46
CA PHE A 141 -17.43 1.90 24.17
C PHE A 141 -17.92 0.44 24.19
N THR A 142 -17.01 -0.53 24.16
CA THR A 142 -17.31 -1.96 24.25
C THR A 142 -16.86 -2.54 25.59
N MET A 143 -17.21 -3.79 25.91
CA MET A 143 -16.63 -4.48 27.06
C MET A 143 -15.11 -4.62 26.85
N PHE A 144 -14.31 -4.31 27.87
CA PHE A 144 -12.86 -4.43 27.78
C PHE A 144 -12.42 -5.90 27.90
N LEU A 145 -11.85 -6.44 26.82
CA LEU A 145 -11.19 -7.74 26.81
C LEU A 145 -9.69 -7.58 26.56
N VAL A 146 -8.87 -8.35 27.28
CA VAL A 146 -7.41 -8.38 27.08
C VAL A 146 -7.06 -8.83 25.65
N TYR A 147 -7.89 -9.68 25.04
CA TYR A 147 -7.78 -10.09 23.65
C TYR A 147 -7.88 -8.89 22.68
N ASP A 148 -8.80 -7.96 22.91
CA ASP A 148 -8.98 -6.78 22.07
C ASP A 148 -7.76 -5.85 22.16
N LEU A 149 -7.19 -5.71 23.37
CA LEU A 149 -5.95 -4.96 23.57
C LEU A 149 -4.78 -5.56 22.77
N LEU A 150 -4.63 -6.88 22.83
CA LEU A 150 -3.56 -7.59 22.13
C LEU A 150 -3.70 -7.47 20.60
N THR A 151 -4.91 -7.66 20.09
CA THR A 151 -5.19 -7.53 18.64
C THR A 151 -5.00 -6.10 18.15
N ALA A 152 -5.30 -5.08 18.96
CA ALA A 152 -5.03 -3.68 18.64
C ALA A 152 -3.53 -3.37 18.52
N ILE A 153 -2.71 -3.87 19.45
CA ILE A 153 -1.25 -3.70 19.39
C ILE A 153 -0.70 -4.40 18.15
N MET A 154 -1.13 -5.64 17.89
CA MET A 154 -0.72 -6.40 16.71
C MET A 154 -1.12 -5.69 15.43
N PHE A 155 -2.34 -5.17 15.35
CA PHE A 155 -2.83 -4.41 14.21
C PHE A 155 -2.00 -3.15 13.95
N SER A 156 -1.68 -2.40 15.00
CA SER A 156 -0.88 -1.16 14.90
C SER A 156 0.55 -1.43 14.42
N VAL A 157 1.23 -2.40 15.02
CA VAL A 157 2.60 -2.79 14.65
C VAL A 157 2.64 -3.31 13.22
N THR A 158 1.68 -4.16 12.85
CA THR A 158 1.56 -4.70 11.49
C THR A 158 1.36 -3.60 10.47
N THR A 159 0.44 -2.67 10.73
CA THR A 159 0.17 -1.52 9.86
C THR A 159 1.40 -0.64 9.70
N TYR A 160 2.17 -0.42 10.77
CA TYR A 160 3.42 0.34 10.72
C TYR A 160 4.51 -0.34 9.88
N ILE A 161 4.71 -1.65 10.05
CA ILE A 161 5.70 -2.43 9.28
C ILE A 161 5.36 -2.37 7.79
N PHE A 162 4.11 -2.65 7.42
CA PHE A 162 3.69 -2.59 6.02
C PHE A 162 3.73 -1.18 5.45
N TYR A 163 3.42 -0.15 6.23
CA TYR A 163 3.63 1.24 5.80
C TYR A 163 5.08 1.48 5.39
N LYS A 164 6.06 1.01 6.19
CA LYS A 164 7.48 1.18 5.86
C LYS A 164 7.89 0.43 4.61
N ILE A 165 7.40 -0.80 4.43
CA ILE A 165 7.66 -1.57 3.21
C ILE A 165 7.07 -0.82 2.01
N PHE A 166 5.77 -0.47 2.07
CA PHE A 166 5.06 0.16 0.97
C PHE A 166 5.60 1.55 0.60
N SER A 167 6.08 2.32 1.58
CA SER A 167 6.69 3.62 1.32
C SER A 167 7.91 3.52 0.41
N ASN A 168 8.65 2.41 0.45
CA ASN A 168 9.77 2.14 -0.46
C ASN A 168 9.28 1.52 -1.78
N SER A 169 8.32 0.60 -1.72
CA SER A 169 7.80 -0.11 -2.89
C SER A 169 7.08 0.76 -3.92
N ILE A 170 6.32 1.77 -3.48
CA ILE A 170 5.48 2.60 -4.38
C ILE A 170 6.32 3.29 -5.46
N ILE A 171 7.58 3.57 -5.18
CA ILE A 171 8.49 4.24 -6.12
C ILE A 171 8.71 3.39 -7.37
N ILE A 172 8.72 2.06 -7.26
CA ILE A 172 8.82 1.18 -8.43
C ILE A 172 7.65 1.35 -9.37
N ILE A 173 6.42 1.46 -8.83
CA ILE A 173 5.21 1.61 -9.64
C ILE A 173 5.18 2.99 -10.29
N LYS A 174 5.57 4.03 -9.54
CA LYS A 174 5.49 5.42 -9.98
C LYS A 174 6.61 5.84 -10.93
N GLU A 175 7.82 5.35 -10.73
CA GLU A 175 8.99 5.69 -11.54
C GLU A 175 9.36 4.58 -12.52
N PHE A 176 8.41 3.67 -12.78
CA PHE A 176 8.56 2.60 -13.74
C PHE A 176 8.93 3.16 -15.12
N GLY A 177 10.09 2.75 -15.64
CA GLY A 177 10.63 3.22 -16.93
C GLY A 177 11.29 4.60 -16.91
N ILE A 178 11.32 5.29 -15.77
CA ILE A 178 11.97 6.61 -15.60
C ILE A 178 13.29 6.45 -14.83
N LYS A 179 13.26 5.70 -13.72
CA LYS A 179 14.45 5.41 -12.93
C LYS A 179 15.21 4.23 -13.55
N GLN A 180 16.52 4.40 -13.76
CA GLN A 180 17.36 3.38 -14.43
C GLN A 180 17.73 2.20 -13.52
N ALA A 181 17.81 2.40 -12.20
CA ALA A 181 18.14 1.35 -11.24
C ALA A 181 17.28 1.46 -9.98
N PHE A 182 16.68 0.33 -9.59
CA PHE A 182 15.95 0.19 -8.33
C PHE A 182 16.81 -0.53 -7.30
N SER A 183 16.67 -0.16 -6.02
CA SER A 183 17.37 -0.87 -4.95
C SER A 183 16.74 -2.24 -4.70
N ILE A 184 17.50 -3.17 -4.12
CA ILE A 184 17.01 -4.52 -3.82
C ILE A 184 15.82 -4.45 -2.85
N GLU A 185 15.83 -3.53 -1.89
CA GLU A 185 14.75 -3.29 -0.93
C GLU A 185 13.47 -2.77 -1.60
N GLU A 186 13.61 -1.88 -2.60
CA GLU A 186 12.48 -1.42 -3.40
C GLU A 186 11.84 -2.61 -4.13
N VAL A 187 12.67 -3.43 -4.80
CA VAL A 187 12.22 -4.58 -5.60
C VAL A 187 11.55 -5.64 -4.73
N MET A 188 12.17 -6.01 -3.61
CA MET A 188 11.58 -6.95 -2.65
C MET A 188 10.29 -6.39 -2.03
N GLY A 189 10.26 -5.10 -1.71
CA GLY A 189 9.06 -4.46 -1.19
C GLY A 189 7.91 -4.45 -2.19
N ALA A 190 8.18 -4.18 -3.47
CA ALA A 190 7.15 -4.19 -4.52
C ALA A 190 6.64 -5.59 -4.80
N ALA A 191 7.53 -6.58 -4.79
CA ALA A 191 7.18 -7.99 -4.88
C ALA A 191 6.20 -8.42 -3.77
N LEU A 192 6.53 -8.05 -2.54
CA LEU A 192 5.72 -8.35 -1.37
C LEU A 192 4.36 -7.62 -1.44
N MET A 193 4.34 -6.35 -1.85
CA MET A 193 3.11 -5.59 -2.07
C MET A 193 2.19 -6.26 -3.09
N LEU A 194 2.75 -6.69 -4.24
CA LEU A 194 1.97 -7.33 -5.29
C LEU A 194 1.46 -8.72 -4.87
N SER A 195 2.25 -9.48 -4.11
CA SER A 195 1.81 -10.77 -3.59
C SER A 195 0.66 -10.65 -2.59
N ILE A 196 0.71 -9.67 -1.67
CA ILE A 196 -0.42 -9.40 -0.78
C ILE A 196 -1.64 -9.01 -1.60
N ALA A 197 -1.49 -8.17 -2.64
CA ALA A 197 -2.60 -7.83 -3.52
C ALA A 197 -3.21 -9.09 -4.18
N PHE A 198 -2.40 -10.02 -4.67
CA PHE A 198 -2.90 -11.30 -5.21
C PHE A 198 -3.65 -12.15 -4.19
N SER A 199 -3.40 -11.98 -2.89
CA SER A 199 -4.16 -12.66 -1.85
C SER A 199 -5.63 -12.24 -1.79
N SER A 200 -6.01 -11.10 -2.38
CA SER A 200 -7.43 -10.72 -2.50
C SER A 200 -8.21 -11.67 -3.43
N LEU A 201 -7.52 -12.42 -4.29
CA LEU A 201 -8.08 -13.37 -5.25
C LEU A 201 -8.14 -14.81 -4.72
N LYS A 202 -7.93 -15.02 -3.41
CA LYS A 202 -7.78 -16.36 -2.82
C LYS A 202 -8.98 -17.29 -3.05
N ASP A 203 -10.18 -16.72 -3.20
CA ASP A 203 -11.42 -17.47 -3.38
C ASP A 203 -11.56 -17.98 -4.83
N LEU A 204 -10.72 -17.51 -5.76
CA LEU A 204 -10.68 -17.97 -7.14
C LEU A 204 -9.77 -19.19 -7.28
N THR A 205 -10.37 -20.32 -7.63
CA THR A 205 -9.65 -21.56 -7.95
C THR A 205 -9.90 -21.97 -9.40
N VAL A 206 -8.85 -22.44 -10.07
CA VAL A 206 -8.87 -22.92 -11.46
C VAL A 206 -8.26 -24.31 -11.46
N PHE A 207 -9.01 -25.33 -11.90
CA PHE A 207 -8.60 -26.74 -11.84
C PHE A 207 -8.14 -27.18 -10.43
N SER A 208 -8.82 -26.70 -9.38
CA SER A 208 -8.47 -26.94 -7.95
C SER A 208 -7.13 -26.34 -7.50
N LEU A 209 -6.49 -25.52 -8.33
CA LEU A 209 -5.33 -24.72 -7.97
C LEU A 209 -5.76 -23.29 -7.64
N SER A 210 -5.21 -22.71 -6.57
CA SER A 210 -5.50 -21.32 -6.21
C SER A 210 -4.73 -20.37 -7.13
N ILE A 211 -5.45 -19.43 -7.75
CA ILE A 211 -4.85 -18.43 -8.66
C ILE A 211 -3.80 -17.60 -7.93
N THR A 212 -4.07 -17.25 -6.67
CA THR A 212 -3.13 -16.53 -5.80
C THR A 212 -1.78 -17.23 -5.71
N ASN A 213 -1.76 -18.57 -5.63
CA ASN A 213 -0.51 -19.31 -5.51
C ASN A 213 0.24 -19.35 -6.83
N ILE A 214 -0.46 -19.58 -7.94
CA ILE A 214 0.14 -19.58 -9.27
C ILE A 214 0.80 -18.22 -9.56
N LEU A 215 0.08 -17.12 -9.31
CA LEU A 215 0.59 -15.77 -9.53
C LEU A 215 1.78 -15.45 -8.63
N SER A 216 1.73 -15.85 -7.36
CA SER A 216 2.82 -15.60 -6.41
C SER A 216 4.08 -16.42 -6.77
N ILE A 217 3.94 -17.66 -7.23
CA ILE A 217 5.06 -18.49 -7.68
C ILE A 217 5.69 -17.87 -8.94
N MET A 218 4.86 -17.48 -9.90
CA MET A 218 5.31 -16.83 -11.13
C MET A 218 6.08 -15.53 -10.84
N LEU A 219 5.60 -14.74 -9.86
CA LEU A 219 6.27 -13.53 -9.38
C LEU A 219 7.67 -13.85 -8.82
N VAL A 220 7.78 -14.84 -7.93
CA VAL A 220 9.06 -15.25 -7.32
C VAL A 220 10.05 -15.74 -8.38
N LEU A 221 9.59 -16.54 -9.35
CA LEU A 221 10.40 -17.00 -10.47
C LEU A 221 10.91 -15.84 -11.33
N PHE A 222 10.02 -14.90 -11.67
CA PHE A 222 10.38 -13.71 -12.45
C PHE A 222 11.46 -12.87 -11.76
N LEU A 223 11.32 -12.63 -10.45
CA LEU A 223 12.33 -11.91 -9.68
C LEU A 223 13.66 -12.64 -9.61
N GLY A 224 13.63 -13.94 -9.40
CA GLY A 224 14.83 -14.75 -9.34
C GLY A 224 15.52 -14.92 -10.70
N TRP A 225 14.80 -14.72 -11.81
CA TRP A 225 15.37 -14.66 -13.15
C TRP A 225 16.02 -13.31 -13.42
N LYS A 226 15.36 -12.19 -13.07
CA LYS A 226 15.86 -10.84 -13.35
C LYS A 226 16.93 -10.34 -12.38
N ASN A 227 16.79 -10.62 -11.08
CA ASN A 227 17.63 -10.05 -10.02
C ASN A 227 18.54 -11.09 -9.35
N GLY A 228 18.62 -12.30 -9.92
CA GLY A 228 19.48 -13.38 -9.45
C GLY A 228 18.89 -14.23 -8.31
N MET A 229 19.65 -15.27 -7.94
CA MET A 229 19.20 -16.32 -7.02
C MET A 229 18.88 -15.80 -5.61
N LEU A 230 19.72 -14.91 -5.07
CA LEU A 230 19.59 -14.39 -3.71
C LEU A 230 18.28 -13.60 -3.54
N VAL A 231 17.97 -12.70 -4.47
CA VAL A 231 16.74 -11.89 -4.44
C VAL A 231 15.51 -12.77 -4.63
N GLY A 232 15.56 -13.76 -5.52
CA GLY A 232 14.46 -14.71 -5.72
C GLY A 232 14.19 -15.58 -4.48
N GLY A 233 15.22 -16.12 -3.84
CA GLY A 233 15.06 -16.95 -2.64
C GLY A 233 14.55 -16.17 -1.43
N THR A 234 15.11 -14.98 -1.18
CA THR A 234 14.67 -14.10 -0.08
C THR A 234 13.25 -13.57 -0.31
N ALA A 235 12.91 -13.17 -1.54
CA ALA A 235 11.55 -12.81 -1.91
C ALA A 235 10.59 -14.00 -1.75
N GLY A 236 10.99 -15.21 -2.16
CA GLY A 236 10.18 -16.42 -2.02
C GLY A 236 9.86 -16.76 -0.56
N ILE A 237 10.85 -16.72 0.33
CA ILE A 237 10.64 -16.97 1.77
C ILE A 237 9.72 -15.91 2.39
N THR A 238 9.97 -14.63 2.10
CA THR A 238 9.19 -13.52 2.68
C THR A 238 7.74 -13.52 2.17
N ILE A 239 7.54 -13.66 0.86
CA ILE A 239 6.22 -13.78 0.24
C ILE A 239 5.49 -15.01 0.78
N GLY A 240 6.16 -16.17 0.79
CA GLY A 240 5.57 -17.42 1.26
C GLY A 240 5.13 -17.32 2.72
N MET A 241 5.95 -16.73 3.59
CA MET A 241 5.61 -16.53 5.00
C MET A 241 4.40 -15.60 5.16
N VAL A 242 4.41 -14.43 4.53
CA VAL A 242 3.31 -13.45 4.66
C VAL A 242 2.01 -14.03 4.10
N LEU A 243 2.05 -14.65 2.92
CA LEU A 243 0.88 -15.27 2.32
C LEU A 243 0.39 -16.48 3.11
N GLY A 244 1.30 -17.26 3.69
CA GLY A 244 1.01 -18.38 4.58
C GLY A 244 0.17 -17.95 5.78
N ILE A 245 0.57 -16.84 6.42
CA ILE A 245 -0.17 -16.26 7.56
C ILE A 245 -1.54 -15.73 7.11
N ILE A 246 -1.62 -15.00 5.99
CA ILE A 246 -2.88 -14.42 5.50
C ILE A 246 -3.90 -15.49 5.09
N THR A 247 -3.43 -16.57 4.47
CA THR A 247 -4.29 -17.65 3.95
C THR A 247 -4.50 -18.79 4.95
N SER A 248 -3.85 -18.73 6.12
CA SER A 248 -3.81 -19.82 7.11
C SER A 248 -3.41 -21.16 6.48
N SER A 249 -2.52 -21.11 5.47
CA SER A 249 -2.11 -22.28 4.72
C SER A 249 -0.94 -23.01 5.39
N SER A 250 -0.72 -24.26 5.01
CA SER A 250 0.27 -25.12 5.65
C SER A 250 1.70 -24.59 5.46
N PRO A 251 2.62 -24.82 6.41
CA PRO A 251 4.04 -24.46 6.29
C PRO A 251 4.73 -24.98 5.01
N ILE A 252 4.17 -26.03 4.41
CA ILE A 252 4.60 -26.60 3.11
C ILE A 252 4.52 -25.56 1.98
N LEU A 253 3.53 -24.68 2.02
CA LEU A 253 3.38 -23.62 1.03
C LEU A 253 4.54 -22.61 1.10
N VAL A 254 5.00 -22.26 2.31
CA VAL A 254 6.18 -21.43 2.53
C VAL A 254 7.44 -22.10 1.95
N ALA A 255 7.61 -23.40 2.21
CA ALA A 255 8.71 -24.18 1.66
C ALA A 255 8.65 -24.22 0.12
N ALA A 256 7.47 -24.42 -0.45
CA ALA A 256 7.28 -24.45 -1.91
C ALA A 256 7.69 -23.12 -2.58
N TYR A 257 7.37 -21.96 -1.98
CA TYR A 257 7.83 -20.67 -2.49
C TYR A 257 9.34 -20.50 -2.43
N ALA A 258 9.97 -20.94 -1.34
CA ALA A 258 11.42 -20.89 -1.20
C ALA A 258 12.13 -21.82 -2.21
N PHE A 259 11.61 -23.04 -2.40
CA PHE A 259 12.18 -24.04 -3.31
C PHE A 259 11.90 -23.79 -4.78
N SER A 260 10.78 -23.14 -5.12
CA SER A 260 10.39 -22.87 -6.50
C SER A 260 11.51 -22.20 -7.30
N ARG A 261 12.31 -21.33 -6.67
CA ARG A 261 13.47 -20.74 -7.34
C ARG A 261 14.68 -21.67 -7.45
N ASN A 262 14.97 -22.47 -6.42
CA ASN A 262 16.15 -23.35 -6.36
C ASN A 262 16.05 -24.54 -7.33
N GLY A 263 14.84 -25.05 -7.61
CA GLY A 263 14.65 -26.18 -8.53
C GLY A 263 14.93 -25.87 -10.00
N CYS A 264 14.89 -24.59 -10.40
CA CYS A 264 15.02 -24.18 -11.81
C CYS A 264 16.49 -24.05 -12.27
N TRP A 265 17.47 -24.44 -11.46
CA TRP A 265 18.90 -24.34 -11.81
C TRP A 265 19.55 -25.64 -12.28
N ASN A 266 18.81 -26.76 -12.31
CA ASN A 266 19.31 -28.03 -12.85
C ASN A 266 18.92 -28.29 -14.31
N ILE A 267 18.57 -27.23 -15.06
CA ILE A 267 18.41 -27.27 -16.51
C ILE A 267 19.50 -26.37 -17.11
N LYS A 268 20.71 -26.90 -17.12
CA LYS A 268 21.76 -26.53 -18.06
C LYS A 268 22.40 -27.81 -18.57
#